data_AF-A0A1R4K8Y2-F1
#
_entry.id   AF-A0A1R4K8Y2-F1
#
_cell.length_a   1.000
_cell.length_b   1.000
_cell.length_c   1.000
_cell.angle_alpha   90.00
_cell.angle_beta   90.00
_cell.angle_gamma   90.00
#
_symmetry.space_group_name_H-M   'P 1'
#
loop_
_entity.id
_entity.type
_entity.pdbx_description
1 polymer ?
#
loop_
_entity_poly.entity_id
_entity_poly.type
_entity_poly.pdbx_seq_one_letter_code
_entity_poly.pdbx_strand_id
1 'polypeptide(L)'
;MAVYGVALALIAFWPEPVDSSAGALLRWITKTVPGLTYARIEFGSNILLFVPLGIGLALLMPRLRYLVMPIALLVSLGIEAAQAIFLAARTPSIYDIVANVSGACLGLVIIVAAQEWRKRARNQSLK
;
A
#
# COMPACT_ATOMS: atom_id res chain seq x y z
N MET A 1 2.66 -8.87 -18.80
CA MET A 1 1.64 -9.16 -17.76
C MET A 1 2.22 -9.96 -16.61
N ALA A 2 2.87 -11.11 -16.85
CA ALA A 2 3.57 -11.86 -15.80
C ALA A 2 4.64 -11.03 -15.06
N VAL A 3 5.41 -10.20 -15.78
CA VAL A 3 6.45 -9.33 -15.20
C VAL A 3 5.87 -8.29 -14.22
N TYR A 4 4.66 -7.77 -14.47
CA TYR A 4 4.01 -6.80 -13.59
C TYR A 4 3.45 -7.47 -12.33
N GLY A 5 2.88 -8.68 -12.46
CA GLY A 5 2.46 -9.49 -11.32
C GLY A 5 3.63 -9.96 -10.47
N VAL A 6 4.77 -10.31 -11.09
CA VAL A 6 6.01 -10.67 -10.39
C VAL A 6 6.63 -9.44 -9.72
N ALA A 7 6.64 -8.26 -10.37
CA ALA A 7 7.10 -7.03 -9.73
C ALA A 7 6.22 -6.61 -8.54
N LEU A 8 4.90 -6.73 -8.66
CA LEU A 8 3.98 -6.50 -7.55
C LEU A 8 4.15 -7.53 -6.43
N ALA A 9 4.35 -8.80 -6.77
CA ALA A 9 4.65 -9.83 -5.79
C ALA A 9 6.00 -9.55 -5.11
N LEU A 10 7.03 -9.14 -5.85
CA LEU A 10 8.34 -8.79 -5.30
C LEU A 10 8.31 -7.52 -4.46
N ILE A 11 7.43 -6.56 -4.74
CA ILE A 11 7.21 -5.36 -3.92
C ILE A 11 6.37 -5.70 -2.67
N ALA A 12 5.32 -6.50 -2.82
CA ALA A 12 4.47 -6.95 -1.71
C ALA A 12 5.18 -7.94 -0.78
N PHE A 13 6.07 -8.76 -1.33
CA PHE A 13 6.99 -9.64 -0.61
C PHE A 13 8.34 -9.00 -0.37
N TRP A 14 8.59 -7.71 -0.68
CA TRP A 14 9.89 -7.09 -0.39
C TRP A 14 10.08 -7.08 1.12
N PRO A 15 10.86 -8.01 1.67
CA PRO A 15 10.93 -8.24 3.09
C PRO A 15 12.16 -7.51 3.55
N GLU A 16 12.14 -6.19 3.46
CA GLU A 16 13.01 -5.41 4.33
C GLU A 16 12.11 -4.81 5.39
N PRO A 17 11.97 -5.48 6.55
CA PRO A 17 11.85 -4.74 7.78
C PRO A 17 12.89 -3.63 7.71
N VAL A 18 12.49 -2.40 7.95
CA VAL A 18 13.36 -1.21 7.94
C VAL A 18 14.46 -1.29 9.05
N ASP A 19 14.63 -2.46 9.66
CA ASP A 19 15.48 -2.76 10.80
C ASP A 19 16.96 -3.02 10.46
N SER A 20 17.32 -3.50 9.26
CA SER A 20 18.72 -3.88 9.00
C SER A 20 19.59 -2.75 8.44
N SER A 21 19.08 -1.94 7.49
CA SER A 21 19.86 -0.85 6.86
C SER A 21 19.45 0.56 7.33
N ALA A 22 18.24 0.71 7.86
CA ALA A 22 17.68 2.01 8.25
C ALA A 22 17.49 2.18 9.77
N GLY A 23 17.79 1.17 10.59
CA GLY A 23 17.63 1.23 12.05
C GLY A 23 18.39 2.39 12.72
N ALA A 24 19.58 2.77 12.24
CA ALA A 24 20.32 3.91 12.78
C ALA A 24 19.68 5.26 12.43
N LEU A 25 19.24 5.41 11.18
CA LEU A 25 18.58 6.62 10.70
C LEU A 25 17.19 6.79 11.34
N LEU A 26 16.41 5.70 11.45
CA LEU A 26 15.12 5.70 12.11
C LEU A 26 15.22 6.03 13.60
N ARG A 27 16.21 5.46 14.32
CA ARG A 27 16.47 5.83 15.72
C ARG A 27 16.84 7.29 15.86
N TRP A 28 17.57 7.86 14.91
CA TRP A 28 17.90 9.28 14.91
C TRP A 28 16.65 10.15 14.65
N ILE A 29 15.85 9.83 13.63
CA ILE A 29 14.63 10.57 13.28
C ILE A 29 13.61 10.54 14.42
N THR A 30 13.33 9.36 14.97
CA THR A 30 12.36 9.18 16.06
C THR A 30 12.79 9.87 17.36
N LYS A 31 14.09 10.03 17.60
CA LYS A 31 14.63 10.79 18.73
C LYS A 31 14.56 12.30 18.51
N THR A 32 14.70 12.75 17.27
CA THR A 32 14.77 14.18 16.91
C THR A 32 13.39 14.79 16.67
N VAL A 33 12.41 14.02 16.20
CA VAL A 33 11.06 14.50 15.88
C VAL A 33 10.04 13.93 16.87
N PRO A 34 9.56 14.72 17.84
CA PRO A 34 8.53 14.28 18.78
C PRO A 34 7.27 13.85 18.02
N GLY A 35 6.85 12.60 18.23
CA GLY A 35 5.64 12.05 17.63
C GLY A 35 5.83 11.28 16.32
N LEU A 36 7.04 11.22 15.73
CA LEU A 36 7.31 10.31 14.62
C LEU A 36 7.87 9.00 15.17
N THR A 37 7.00 8.15 15.71
CA THR A 37 7.38 6.85 16.28
C THR A 37 7.62 5.82 15.18
N TYR A 38 8.39 4.77 15.48
CA TYR A 38 8.64 3.66 14.56
C TYR A 38 7.33 3.10 13.99
N ALA A 39 6.33 2.85 14.85
CA ALA A 39 5.01 2.36 14.45
C ALA A 39 4.28 3.28 13.46
N ARG A 40 4.44 4.61 13.57
CA ARG A 40 3.82 5.56 12.62
C ARG A 40 4.52 5.57 11.27
N ILE A 41 5.85 5.44 11.26
CA ILE A 41 6.63 5.33 10.03
C ILE A 41 6.27 4.02 9.32
N GLU A 42 6.22 2.90 10.05
CA GLU A 42 5.83 1.60 9.53
C GLU A 42 4.41 1.63 8.94
N PHE A 43 3.44 2.16 9.71
CA PHE A 43 2.06 2.32 9.24
C PHE A 43 1.97 3.18 7.97
N GLY A 44 2.66 4.33 7.93
CA GLY A 44 2.68 5.20 6.76
C GLY A 44 3.37 4.56 5.54
N SER A 45 4.43 3.80 5.78
CA SER A 45 5.16 3.08 4.72
C SER A 45 4.30 1.99 4.09
N ASN A 46 3.57 1.23 4.92
CA ASN A 46 2.61 0.22 4.47
C ASN A 46 1.49 0.82 3.60
N ILE A 47 0.95 1.98 3.99
CA ILE A 47 0.01 2.74 3.15
C ILE A 47 0.65 3.07 1.80
N LEU A 48 1.83 3.69 1.80
CA LEU A 48 2.50 4.13 0.57
C LEU A 48 2.82 2.97 -0.37
N LEU A 49 3.23 1.82 0.17
CA LEU A 49 3.51 0.59 -0.59
C LEU A 49 2.27 0.07 -1.33
N PHE A 50 1.09 0.18 -0.71
CA PHE A 50 -0.16 -0.33 -1.28
C PHE A 50 -0.87 0.64 -2.22
N VAL A 51 -0.50 1.92 -2.25
CA VAL A 51 -1.08 2.91 -3.19
C VAL A 51 -0.87 2.50 -4.66
N PRO A 52 0.35 2.17 -5.13
CA PRO A 52 0.57 1.69 -6.50
C PRO A 52 -0.22 0.43 -6.83
N LEU A 53 -0.38 -0.50 -5.88
CA LEU A 53 -1.21 -1.70 -6.05
C LEU A 53 -2.67 -1.32 -6.28
N GLY A 54 -3.23 -0.43 -5.45
CA GLY A 54 -4.60 0.07 -5.60
C GLY A 54 -4.83 0.77 -6.94
N ILE A 55 -3.87 1.60 -7.37
CA ILE A 55 -3.86 2.24 -8.70
C ILE A 55 -3.89 1.18 -9.80
N GLY A 56 -2.99 0.19 -9.73
CA GLY A 56 -2.86 -0.87 -10.72
C GLY A 56 -4.15 -1.69 -10.85
N LEU A 57 -4.75 -2.10 -9.73
CA LEU A 57 -6.02 -2.83 -9.72
C LEU A 57 -7.17 -1.97 -10.28
N ALA A 58 -7.26 -0.69 -9.90
CA ALA A 58 -8.31 0.21 -10.38
C ALA A 58 -8.24 0.49 -11.89
N LEU A 59 -7.04 0.47 -12.46
CA LEU A 59 -6.78 0.62 -13.90
C LEU A 59 -7.00 -0.68 -14.67
N LEU A 60 -6.55 -1.82 -14.14
CA LEU A 60 -6.66 -3.13 -14.79
C LEU A 60 -8.11 -3.64 -14.78
N MET A 61 -8.87 -3.30 -13.73
CA MET A 61 -10.23 -3.82 -13.51
C MET A 61 -11.25 -2.68 -13.41
N PRO A 62 -11.42 -1.85 -14.46
CA PRO A 62 -12.23 -0.63 -14.38
C PRO A 62 -13.71 -0.90 -14.10
N ARG A 63 -14.23 -2.07 -14.51
CA ARG A 63 -15.61 -2.51 -14.23
C ARG A 63 -15.79 -3.18 -12.86
N LEU A 64 -14.69 -3.63 -12.25
CA LEU A 64 -14.69 -4.39 -11.00
C LEU A 64 -13.91 -3.67 -9.90
N ARG A 65 -13.89 -2.33 -9.92
CA ARG A 65 -13.15 -1.51 -8.93
C ARG A 65 -13.57 -1.74 -7.49
N TYR A 66 -14.81 -2.20 -7.28
CA TYR A 66 -15.29 -2.59 -5.95
C TYR A 66 -14.51 -3.79 -5.37
N LEU A 67 -13.78 -4.56 -6.20
CA LEU A 67 -12.92 -5.65 -5.76
C LEU A 67 -11.55 -5.19 -5.24
N VAL A 68 -11.15 -3.92 -5.42
CA VAL A 68 -9.84 -3.44 -4.95
C VAL A 68 -9.68 -3.64 -3.45
N MET A 69 -10.70 -3.28 -2.66
CA MET A 69 -10.68 -3.42 -1.20
C MET A 69 -10.61 -4.89 -0.75
N PRO A 70 -11.50 -5.82 -1.19
CA PRO A 70 -11.40 -7.22 -0.77
C PRO A 70 -10.13 -7.91 -1.27
N ILE A 71 -9.62 -7.56 -2.46
CA ILE A 71 -8.31 -8.07 -2.93
C ILE A 71 -7.20 -7.57 -2.01
N ALA A 72 -7.16 -6.28 -1.68
CA ALA A 72 -6.16 -5.74 -0.77
C ALA A 72 -6.21 -6.38 0.62
N LEU A 73 -7.41 -6.64 1.14
CA LEU A 73 -7.59 -7.34 2.41
C LEU A 73 -7.04 -8.78 2.35
N LEU A 74 -7.38 -9.54 1.30
CA LEU A 74 -6.89 -10.91 1.12
C LEU A 74 -5.37 -10.95 0.95
N VAL A 75 -4.81 -10.04 0.15
CA VAL A 75 -3.35 -9.91 -0.02
C VAL A 75 -2.70 -9.59 1.31
N SER A 76 -3.24 -8.65 2.08
CA SER A 76 -2.65 -8.28 3.37
C SER A 76 -2.75 -9.39 4.42
N LEU A 77 -3.85 -10.14 4.45
CA LEU A 77 -3.98 -11.34 5.28
C LEU A 77 -2.96 -12.41 4.87
N GLY A 78 -2.74 -12.59 3.57
CA GLY A 78 -1.72 -13.51 3.05
C GLY A 78 -0.31 -13.11 3.45
N ILE A 79 0.02 -11.81 3.40
CA ILE A 79 1.32 -11.29 3.85
C ILE A 79 1.51 -11.53 5.34
N GLU A 80 0.52 -11.16 6.17
CA GLU A 80 0.56 -11.38 7.61
C GLU A 80 0.70 -12.85 7.98
N ALA A 81 -0.07 -13.74 7.33
CA ALA A 81 0.03 -15.18 7.54
C ALA A 81 1.42 -15.71 7.12
N ALA A 82 1.96 -15.27 5.99
CA ALA A 82 3.30 -15.65 5.55
C ALA A 82 4.37 -15.17 6.54
N GLN A 83 4.28 -13.93 7.01
CA GLN A 83 5.22 -13.40 8.01
C GLN A 83 5.11 -14.16 9.33
N ALA A 84 3.90 -14.49 9.79
CA ALA A 84 3.70 -15.29 11.00
C ALA A 84 4.36 -16.68 10.91
N ILE A 85 4.34 -17.30 9.73
CA ILE A 85 4.88 -18.64 9.50
C ILE A 85 6.40 -18.60 9.30
N PHE A 86 6.91 -17.65 8.51
CA PHE A 86 8.31 -17.63 8.07
C PHE A 86 9.21 -16.71 8.89
N LEU A 87 8.65 -15.71 9.59
CA LEU A 87 9.37 -14.76 10.43
C LEU A 87 8.91 -14.91 11.87
N ALA A 88 9.36 -15.97 12.54
CA ALA A 88 8.95 -16.35 13.89
C ALA A 88 9.10 -15.25 14.97
N ALA A 89 9.86 -14.19 14.69
CA ALA A 89 10.05 -13.04 15.58
C ALA A 89 9.06 -11.87 15.32
N ARG A 90 8.24 -11.92 14.26
CA ARG A 90 7.29 -10.84 13.92
C ARG A 90 5.90 -11.21 14.43
N THR A 91 5.34 -10.36 15.30
CA THR A 91 3.96 -10.50 15.78
C THR A 91 3.00 -9.98 14.72
N PRO A 92 1.98 -10.76 14.32
CA PRO A 92 0.99 -10.29 13.36
C PRO A 92 0.27 -9.03 13.84
N SER A 93 0.09 -8.06 12.95
CA SER A 93 -0.41 -6.72 13.28
C SER A 93 -1.67 -6.36 12.50
N ILE A 94 -2.77 -6.16 13.21
CA ILE A 94 -4.00 -5.62 12.61
C ILE A 94 -3.73 -4.25 11.96
N TYR A 95 -2.80 -3.48 12.50
CA TYR A 95 -2.43 -2.17 11.96
C TYR A 95 -1.79 -2.26 10.57
N ASP A 96 -1.04 -3.33 10.29
CA ASP A 96 -0.44 -3.53 8.95
C ASP A 96 -1.53 -3.83 7.93
N ILE A 97 -2.52 -4.65 8.31
CA ILE A 97 -3.70 -4.92 7.47
C ILE A 97 -4.48 -3.64 7.17
N VAL A 98 -4.74 -2.84 8.20
CA VAL A 98 -5.45 -1.56 8.05
C VAL A 98 -4.66 -0.60 7.17
N ALA A 99 -3.34 -0.50 7.36
CA ALA A 99 -2.46 0.35 6.55
C ALA A 99 -2.50 -0.04 5.07
N ASN A 100 -2.32 -1.33 4.78
CA ASN A 100 -2.28 -1.88 3.43
C ASN A 100 -3.62 -1.66 2.70
N VAL A 101 -4.74 -1.98 3.36
CA VAL A 101 -6.08 -1.74 2.79
C VAL A 101 -6.32 -0.25 2.57
N SER A 102 -5.89 0.61 3.50
CA SER A 102 -6.01 2.07 3.35
C SER A 102 -5.21 2.59 2.15
N GLY A 103 -3.98 2.11 1.95
CA GLY A 103 -3.16 2.43 0.79
C GLY A 103 -3.81 2.04 -0.53
N ALA A 104 -4.34 0.82 -0.62
CA ALA A 104 -5.03 0.36 -1.83
C ALA A 104 -6.28 1.18 -2.14
N CYS A 105 -7.08 1.51 -1.12
CA CYS A 105 -8.25 2.38 -1.25
C CYS A 105 -7.85 3.79 -1.71
N LEU A 106 -6.77 4.36 -1.16
CA LEU A 106 -6.26 5.66 -1.60
C LEU A 106 -5.85 5.63 -3.08
N GLY A 107 -5.17 4.57 -3.53
CA GLY A 107 -4.83 4.37 -4.93
C GLY A 107 -6.06 4.32 -5.86
N LEU A 108 -7.12 3.62 -5.43
CA LEU A 108 -8.40 3.61 -6.14
C LEU A 108 -9.02 5.01 -6.23
N VAL A 109 -9.06 5.75 -5.11
CA VAL A 109 -9.62 7.10 -5.05
C VAL A 109 -8.87 8.04 -6.00
N ILE A 110 -7.54 7.98 -6.04
CA ILE A 110 -6.71 8.77 -6.95
C ILE A 110 -7.13 8.54 -8.41
N ILE A 111 -7.30 7.29 -8.82
CA ILE A 111 -7.71 6.95 -10.19
C ILE A 111 -9.12 7.44 -10.52
N VAL A 112 -10.06 7.23 -9.60
CA VAL A 112 -11.45 7.69 -9.81
C VAL A 112 -11.48 9.22 -9.92
N ALA A 113 -10.84 9.93 -8.99
CA ALA A 113 -10.78 11.39 -8.99
C ALA A 113 -10.12 11.94 -10.27
N ALA A 114 -8.99 11.37 -10.70
CA ALA A 114 -8.31 11.78 -11.92
C ALA A 114 -9.18 11.57 -13.18
N GLN A 115 -9.93 10.48 -13.24
CA GLN A 115 -10.82 10.20 -14.37
C GLN A 115 -12.03 11.14 -14.40
N GLU A 116 -12.63 11.43 -13.24
CA GLU A 116 -13.75 12.38 -13.16
C GLU A 116 -13.30 13.80 -13.49
N TRP A 117 -12.11 14.22 -13.06
CA TRP A 117 -11.54 15.51 -13.45
C TRP A 117 -11.34 15.60 -14.96
N ARG A 118 -10.75 14.58 -15.60
CA ARG A 118 -10.56 14.55 -17.06
C ARG A 118 -11.88 14.61 -17.83
N LYS A 119 -12.92 13.90 -17.36
CA LYS A 119 -14.26 13.97 -17.98
C LYS A 119 -14.85 15.38 -17.90
N ARG A 120 -14.73 16.05 -16.74
CA ARG A 120 -15.23 17.42 -16.53
C ARG A 120 -14.50 18.42 -17.43
N ALA A 121 -13.18 18.35 -17.51
CA ALA A 121 -12.37 19.25 -18.35
C ALA A 121 -12.74 19.12 -19.83
N ARG A 122 -12.94 17.90 -20.34
CA ARG A 122 -13.35 17.65 -21.73
C ARG A 122 -14.75 18.19 -22.04
N ASN A 123 -15.67 18.12 -21.08
CA ASN A 123 -17.04 18.63 -21.29
C ASN A 123 -17.10 20.17 -21.28
N GLN A 124 -16.09 20.85 -20.72
CA GLN A 124 -15.99 22.31 -20.73
C GLN A 124 -15.40 22.85 -22.04
N SER A 125 -14.51 22.11 -22.71
CA SER A 125 -13.93 22.52 -24.00
C SER A 125 -14.87 22.37 -25.20
N LEU A 126 -16.01 21.69 -25.03
CA LEU A 126 -17.03 21.48 -26.07
C LEU A 126 -18.19 22.47 -25.98
N LYS A 127 -18.16 23.39 -25.01
CA LYS A 127 -19.10 24.51 -24.87
C LYS A 127 -18.44 25.79 -25.32
#